data_AF-A0A9W7G279-F1
#
_entry.id   AF-A0A9W7G279-F1
#
_cell.length_a   1.000
_cell.length_b   1.000
_cell.length_c   1.000
_cell.angle_alpha   90.00
_cell.angle_beta   90.00
_cell.angle_gamma   90.00
#
_symmetry.space_group_name_H-M   'P 1'
#
loop_
_entity.id
_entity.type
_entity.pdbx_description
1 polymer ?
#
loop_
_entity_poly.entity_id
_entity_poly.type
_entity_poly.pdbx_seq_one_letter_code
_entity_poly.pdbx_strand_id
1 'polypeptide(L)'
;MSQSVTLNDHFNHDERFDNSLHFDLFSGVAGDMLMSSLLHAYPSQLPSLLSLLKSMSSISSEWDLKYQSVLKGDGMINAGYVKVESIYGAVDAGLRHDVDGGGDLHKDENGHDHSHSHGHSHSHSHSHSHSHSHGDGPLRTLPSVLSIISPLPPYVYHYAAQSFLHLAHAEAKTHGVGVDEVHFHEVGAIDSIIDVCGLWCMCYLLKINPAKISCSALPSSEGTVWTEHGILPVPAPATARLMEGFKVVPGPKTAFGELCTPTGVAILRAAIWNPASMSLDKDRVGRWKGTGGRVGVGAGTKEFGGHPNVLRFPNRASAATPPLGKHESIYTPLRSPPRDNVAHPNHDHYDADGEMVLISKKELKKMVEDMVTEKLMQSRSASEAATGLSIRPSRSPQTLASSPPSKIDSAFWDTSNLLHLRCNLDDITAEVIGHVSEILMDSGALDVWTTGITMKKSRSAFEFNVLCKEEDGTRFLEVMFRNTTTLGVRCESVKRAALRRTFQEVDTKLGEKGSGVVSVKIGWLGEDAVTIHPEFEHCKRISKDSGIPIKVVMDAARTQVLK
;
A
#
# COMPACT_ATOMS: atom_id res chain seq x y z
N MET A 1 25.54 16.08 -9.56
CA MET A 1 24.68 17.05 -10.29
C MET A 1 23.39 16.32 -10.64
N SER A 2 22.25 16.89 -10.29
CA SER A 2 20.92 16.31 -10.52
C SER A 2 20.54 16.38 -12.01
N GLN A 3 20.05 15.29 -12.58
CA GLN A 3 19.48 15.27 -13.93
C GLN A 3 17.96 15.15 -13.85
N SER A 4 17.24 16.17 -14.29
CA SER A 4 15.77 16.20 -14.30
C SER A 4 15.21 15.24 -15.36
N VAL A 5 14.47 14.21 -14.94
CA VAL A 5 13.89 13.20 -15.85
C VAL A 5 12.59 13.71 -16.47
N THR A 6 12.69 14.51 -17.53
CA THR A 6 11.53 14.91 -18.36
C THR A 6 11.21 13.85 -19.42
N LEU A 7 10.33 12.91 -19.06
CA LEU A 7 9.81 11.85 -19.94
C LEU A 7 8.76 12.37 -20.93
N ASN A 8 9.18 13.25 -21.85
CA ASN A 8 8.28 14.02 -22.73
C ASN A 8 7.91 13.33 -24.07
N ASP A 9 8.47 12.15 -24.37
CA ASP A 9 8.07 11.31 -25.51
C ASP A 9 6.74 10.59 -25.18
N HIS A 10 5.59 11.17 -25.55
CA HIS A 10 4.31 10.45 -25.51
C HIS A 10 4.38 9.16 -26.34
N PHE A 11 3.73 8.09 -25.89
CA PHE A 11 3.50 6.87 -26.69
C PHE A 11 2.39 7.08 -27.76
N ASN A 12 2.47 8.19 -28.49
CA ASN A 12 1.54 8.57 -29.56
C ASN A 12 1.82 7.75 -30.83
N HIS A 13 0.75 7.39 -31.54
CA HIS A 13 0.79 6.61 -32.80
C HIS A 13 1.30 5.17 -32.70
N ASP A 14 0.93 4.46 -31.62
CA ASP A 14 0.63 3.02 -31.76
C ASP A 14 -0.83 2.86 -32.21
N GLU A 15 -1.06 2.62 -33.50
CA GLU A 15 -2.39 2.47 -34.12
C GLU A 15 -3.24 1.34 -33.50
N ARG A 16 -2.64 0.47 -32.69
CA ARG A 16 -3.35 -0.58 -31.94
C ARG A 16 -4.18 -0.03 -30.78
N PHE A 17 -4.04 1.25 -30.42
CA PHE A 17 -4.74 1.92 -29.31
C PHE A 17 -5.62 3.07 -29.82
N ASP A 18 -6.91 2.79 -30.04
CA ASP A 18 -7.90 3.77 -30.51
C ASP A 18 -9.01 4.11 -29.51
N ASN A 19 -9.27 3.25 -28.52
CA ASN A 19 -10.44 3.40 -27.65
C ASN A 19 -10.33 4.62 -26.71
N SER A 20 -11.42 5.38 -26.55
CA SER A 20 -11.47 6.53 -25.63
C SER A 20 -12.09 6.16 -24.29
N LEU A 21 -11.63 6.80 -23.22
CA LEU A 21 -12.12 6.55 -21.85
C LEU A 21 -12.56 7.86 -21.18
N HIS A 22 -13.67 7.81 -20.46
CA HIS A 22 -14.17 8.93 -19.67
C HIS A 22 -14.56 8.46 -18.27
N PHE A 23 -13.92 8.99 -17.24
CA PHE A 23 -14.27 8.73 -15.86
C PHE A 23 -15.15 9.86 -15.31
N ASP A 24 -16.33 9.53 -14.78
CA ASP A 24 -17.19 10.49 -14.12
C ASP A 24 -17.08 10.33 -12.60
N LEU A 25 -16.45 11.32 -11.98
CA LEU A 25 -15.86 11.31 -10.63
C LEU A 25 -16.82 11.86 -9.56
N PHE A 26 -18.13 11.82 -9.82
CA PHE A 26 -19.14 12.59 -9.09
C PHE A 26 -19.20 12.32 -7.56
N SER A 27 -18.67 11.19 -7.10
CA SER A 27 -18.57 10.81 -5.69
C SER A 27 -17.13 10.80 -5.14
N GLY A 28 -16.13 10.86 -6.03
CA GLY A 28 -14.71 10.70 -5.67
C GLY A 28 -13.87 10.04 -6.77
N VAL A 29 -12.58 9.86 -6.47
CA VAL A 29 -11.62 9.05 -7.23
C VAL A 29 -10.54 8.45 -6.32
N ALA A 30 -10.32 7.16 -6.47
CA ALA A 30 -9.24 6.40 -5.86
C ALA A 30 -8.69 5.35 -6.85
N GLY A 31 -7.56 4.73 -6.54
CA GLY A 31 -6.94 3.72 -7.41
C GLY A 31 -7.83 2.48 -7.60
N ASP A 32 -8.27 1.90 -6.48
CA ASP A 32 -9.25 0.82 -6.39
C ASP A 32 -10.49 1.10 -7.24
N MET A 33 -11.08 2.30 -7.12
CA MET A 33 -12.25 2.77 -7.88
C MET A 33 -12.00 2.80 -9.40
N LEU A 34 -10.84 3.31 -9.84
CA LEU A 34 -10.49 3.40 -11.25
C LEU A 34 -10.36 1.99 -11.87
N MET A 35 -9.55 1.12 -11.26
CA MET A 35 -9.32 -0.25 -11.74
C MET A 35 -10.60 -1.10 -11.67
N SER A 36 -11.31 -1.08 -10.53
CA SER A 36 -12.52 -1.85 -10.31
C SER A 36 -13.65 -1.44 -11.26
N SER A 37 -13.72 -0.16 -11.65
CA SER A 37 -14.70 0.29 -12.66
C SER A 37 -14.49 -0.41 -14.01
N LEU A 38 -13.25 -0.50 -14.49
CA LEU A 38 -12.92 -1.19 -15.74
C LEU A 38 -13.18 -2.71 -15.64
N LEU A 39 -12.85 -3.33 -14.50
CA LEU A 39 -13.15 -4.74 -14.25
C LEU A 39 -14.66 -5.03 -14.18
N HIS A 40 -15.47 -4.12 -13.64
CA HIS A 40 -16.94 -4.29 -13.62
C HIS A 40 -17.52 -4.34 -15.04
N ALA A 41 -17.03 -3.48 -15.96
CA ALA A 41 -17.44 -3.54 -17.36
C ALA A 41 -16.84 -4.74 -18.12
N TYR A 42 -15.67 -5.23 -17.71
CA TYR A 42 -14.88 -6.25 -18.43
C TYR A 42 -14.30 -7.35 -17.52
N PRO A 43 -15.14 -8.10 -16.77
CA PRO A 43 -14.66 -9.04 -15.75
C PRO A 43 -13.89 -10.23 -16.36
N SER A 44 -14.11 -10.53 -17.63
CA SER A 44 -13.34 -11.52 -18.39
C SER A 44 -11.86 -11.17 -18.58
N GLN A 45 -11.44 -9.94 -18.28
CA GLN A 45 -10.04 -9.50 -18.32
C GLN A 45 -9.27 -9.83 -17.03
N LEU A 46 -9.95 -10.20 -15.94
CA LEU A 46 -9.31 -10.45 -14.64
C LEU A 46 -8.14 -11.46 -14.71
N PRO A 47 -8.22 -12.61 -15.43
CA PRO A 47 -7.09 -13.52 -15.55
C PRO A 47 -5.88 -12.90 -16.29
N SER A 48 -6.13 -12.09 -17.33
CA SER A 48 -5.10 -11.40 -18.08
C SER A 48 -4.48 -10.24 -17.28
N LEU A 49 -5.28 -9.53 -16.48
CA LEU A 49 -4.82 -8.51 -15.54
C LEU A 49 -3.89 -9.14 -14.49
N LEU A 50 -4.32 -10.22 -13.84
CA LEU A 50 -3.52 -10.94 -12.86
C LEU A 50 -2.22 -11.49 -13.49
N SER A 51 -2.27 -11.97 -14.73
CA SER A 51 -1.08 -12.44 -15.47
C SER A 51 -0.09 -11.32 -15.81
N LEU A 52 -0.56 -10.08 -16.02
CA LEU A 52 0.33 -8.93 -16.22
C LEU A 52 0.90 -8.44 -14.89
N LEU A 53 0.07 -8.27 -13.85
CA LEU A 53 0.52 -7.83 -12.53
C LEU A 53 1.54 -8.81 -11.91
N LYS A 54 1.38 -10.11 -12.12
CA LYS A 54 2.33 -11.14 -11.67
C LYS A 54 3.62 -11.21 -12.49
N SER A 55 3.82 -10.39 -13.55
CA SER A 55 5.15 -10.23 -14.16
C SER A 55 6.09 -9.39 -13.31
N MET A 56 5.57 -8.59 -12.36
CA MET A 56 6.35 -7.88 -11.33
C MET A 56 6.87 -8.87 -10.27
N SER A 57 7.75 -9.77 -10.68
CA SER A 57 8.20 -10.94 -9.90
C SER A 57 8.88 -10.59 -8.58
N SER A 58 9.45 -9.39 -8.46
CA SER A 58 10.02 -8.87 -7.21
C SER A 58 9.00 -8.67 -6.09
N ILE A 59 7.70 -8.56 -6.41
CA ILE A 59 6.60 -8.36 -5.45
C ILE A 59 5.46 -9.38 -5.63
N SER A 60 5.57 -10.36 -6.53
CA SER A 60 4.44 -11.21 -6.97
C SER A 60 3.89 -12.15 -5.90
N SER A 61 4.56 -12.24 -4.75
CA SER A 61 4.14 -12.97 -3.55
C SER A 61 3.70 -12.06 -2.40
N GLU A 62 3.81 -10.73 -2.53
CA GLU A 62 3.48 -9.78 -1.46
C GLU A 62 1.99 -9.44 -1.34
N TRP A 63 1.18 -9.82 -2.34
CA TRP A 63 -0.22 -9.44 -2.47
C TRP A 63 -1.07 -10.57 -3.07
N ASP A 64 -2.34 -10.59 -2.70
CA ASP A 64 -3.43 -11.15 -3.51
C ASP A 64 -4.40 -10.03 -3.95
N LEU A 65 -5.13 -10.24 -5.05
CA LEU A 65 -6.10 -9.27 -5.58
C LEU A 65 -7.47 -9.95 -5.69
N LYS A 66 -8.36 -9.57 -4.77
CA LYS A 66 -9.73 -10.06 -4.72
C LYS A 66 -10.64 -9.10 -5.45
N TYR A 67 -11.38 -9.62 -6.45
CA TYR A 67 -12.41 -8.89 -7.17
C TYR A 67 -13.78 -9.50 -6.89
N GLN A 68 -14.76 -8.67 -6.57
CA GLN A 68 -16.16 -9.07 -6.36
C GLN A 68 -17.13 -7.95 -6.78
N SER A 69 -18.41 -8.28 -6.98
CA SER A 69 -19.46 -7.27 -7.05
C SER A 69 -20.01 -6.98 -5.65
N VAL A 70 -20.21 -5.70 -5.33
CA VAL A 70 -20.76 -5.22 -4.06
C VAL A 70 -21.95 -4.29 -4.30
N LEU A 71 -22.73 -4.03 -3.26
CA LEU A 71 -23.81 -3.04 -3.27
C LEU A 71 -23.42 -1.83 -2.42
N LYS A 72 -23.27 -0.65 -3.03
CA LYS A 72 -22.97 0.63 -2.38
C LYS A 72 -24.21 1.52 -2.27
N GLY A 73 -24.22 2.41 -1.28
CA GLY A 73 -25.31 3.38 -1.02
C GLY A 73 -26.61 2.68 -0.63
N ASP A 74 -26.75 2.34 0.65
CA ASP A 74 -27.91 1.65 1.24
C ASP A 74 -28.38 0.40 0.45
N GLY A 75 -27.44 -0.30 -0.18
CA GLY A 75 -27.68 -1.50 -0.97
C GLY A 75 -28.11 -1.28 -2.43
N MET A 76 -28.16 -0.04 -2.93
CA MET A 76 -28.86 0.29 -4.18
C MET A 76 -28.01 0.29 -5.46
N ILE A 77 -26.67 0.37 -5.37
CA ILE A 77 -25.79 0.45 -6.55
C ILE A 77 -24.84 -0.76 -6.61
N ASN A 78 -25.05 -1.63 -7.60
CA ASN A 78 -24.07 -2.66 -7.95
C ASN A 78 -22.80 -2.02 -8.53
N ALA A 79 -21.65 -2.34 -7.94
CA ALA A 79 -20.33 -1.89 -8.34
C ALA A 79 -19.33 -3.05 -8.27
N GLY A 80 -18.33 -3.04 -9.13
CA GLY A 80 -17.14 -3.87 -8.93
C GLY A 80 -16.32 -3.30 -7.79
N TYR A 81 -15.76 -4.18 -6.96
CA TYR A 81 -14.86 -3.84 -5.87
C TYR A 81 -13.59 -4.65 -6.04
N VAL A 82 -12.44 -3.98 -5.94
CA VAL A 82 -11.14 -4.65 -5.82
C VAL A 82 -10.64 -4.39 -4.41
N LYS A 83 -10.18 -5.46 -3.75
CA LYS A 83 -9.36 -5.37 -2.55
C LYS A 83 -8.01 -6.00 -2.85
N VAL A 84 -6.94 -5.22 -2.73
CA VAL A 84 -5.59 -5.75 -2.61
C VAL A 84 -5.41 -6.20 -1.16
N GLU A 85 -4.82 -7.37 -0.95
CA GLU A 85 -4.51 -7.88 0.38
C GLU A 85 -3.02 -8.17 0.47
N SER A 86 -2.29 -7.36 1.25
CA SER A 86 -0.88 -7.60 1.51
C SER A 86 -0.65 -8.80 2.44
N ILE A 87 0.45 -9.53 2.22
CA ILE A 87 0.98 -10.49 3.20
C ILE A 87 1.47 -9.81 4.49
N TYR A 88 1.81 -8.53 4.42
CA TYR A 88 2.04 -7.68 5.59
C TYR A 88 0.67 -7.30 6.14
N GLY A 89 0.11 -8.23 6.94
CA GLY A 89 -1.27 -8.16 7.40
C GLY A 89 -1.61 -6.83 8.07
N ALA A 90 -2.75 -6.25 7.69
CA ALA A 90 -3.18 -4.95 8.20
C ALA A 90 -3.30 -4.96 9.73
N VAL A 91 -2.45 -4.16 10.39
CA VAL A 91 -2.65 -3.77 11.78
C VAL A 91 -3.82 -2.79 11.79
N ASP A 92 -4.93 -3.14 12.44
CA ASP A 92 -6.11 -2.28 12.46
C ASP A 92 -5.83 -1.03 13.31
N ALA A 93 -5.66 0.11 12.64
CA ALA A 93 -5.39 1.42 13.25
C ALA A 93 -6.67 2.00 13.87
N GLY A 94 -7.24 1.24 14.80
CA GLY A 94 -8.63 1.39 15.26
C GLY A 94 -8.97 2.74 15.87
N LEU A 95 -10.12 3.27 15.44
CA LEU A 95 -10.91 4.29 16.12
C LEU A 95 -10.21 5.62 16.40
N ARG A 96 -9.74 6.25 15.32
CA ARG A 96 -9.83 7.70 15.19
C ARG A 96 -11.28 8.07 14.86
N HIS A 97 -11.86 9.05 15.56
CA HIS A 97 -13.10 9.73 15.12
C HIS A 97 -12.72 11.09 14.54
N ASP A 98 -13.17 11.38 13.32
CA ASP A 98 -13.26 12.75 12.83
C ASP A 98 -14.31 13.51 13.67
N VAL A 99 -14.06 14.80 13.95
CA VAL A 99 -14.99 15.64 14.71
C VAL A 99 -15.92 16.33 13.72
N ASP A 100 -17.11 15.77 13.51
CA ASP A 100 -18.15 16.39 12.68
C ASP A 100 -18.55 17.76 13.26
N GLY A 101 -18.15 18.82 12.57
CA GLY A 101 -18.36 20.22 12.95
C GLY A 101 -19.79 20.72 12.79
N GLY A 102 -20.78 19.93 13.22
CA GLY A 102 -22.20 20.27 13.22
C GLY A 102 -22.56 21.22 14.37
N GLY A 103 -22.21 22.50 14.24
CA GLY A 103 -22.61 23.52 15.19
C GLY A 103 -24.09 23.91 15.04
N ASP A 104 -24.89 23.67 16.08
CA ASP A 104 -26.21 24.29 16.24
C ASP A 104 -26.38 24.84 17.67
N LEU A 105 -27.26 25.83 17.82
CA LEU A 105 -27.24 26.78 18.92
C LEU A 105 -28.06 26.34 20.14
N HIS A 106 -27.50 26.54 21.33
CA HIS A 106 -28.26 26.44 22.58
C HIS A 106 -29.43 27.43 22.59
N LYS A 107 -30.61 26.92 22.95
CA LYS A 107 -31.63 27.64 23.70
C LYS A 107 -32.10 26.76 24.85
N ASP A 108 -32.45 27.43 25.94
CA ASP A 108 -32.45 26.84 27.27
C ASP A 108 -33.81 26.28 27.72
N GLU A 109 -33.72 25.63 28.89
CA GLU A 109 -34.75 25.46 29.92
C GLU A 109 -35.66 24.21 29.97
N ASN A 110 -35.73 23.70 31.21
CA ASN A 110 -36.80 22.98 31.89
C ASN A 110 -37.24 21.61 31.36
N GLY A 111 -36.87 20.58 32.11
CA GLY A 111 -37.28 19.20 31.84
C GLY A 111 -38.71 18.86 32.30
N HIS A 112 -39.03 17.57 32.19
CA HIS A 112 -39.84 16.81 33.15
C HIS A 112 -39.64 15.30 32.87
N ASP A 113 -39.91 14.45 33.86
CA ASP A 113 -40.12 13.02 33.63
C ASP A 113 -41.31 12.81 32.68
N HIS A 114 -41.25 11.78 31.83
CA HIS A 114 -42.36 10.83 31.65
C HIS A 114 -41.90 9.54 30.95
N SER A 115 -42.36 8.41 31.48
CA SER A 115 -42.14 7.08 30.92
C SER A 115 -43.21 6.73 29.89
N HIS A 116 -42.84 6.49 28.62
CA HIS A 116 -43.72 5.83 27.65
C HIS A 116 -42.99 4.78 26.81
N SER A 117 -43.60 3.59 26.74
CA SER A 117 -43.13 2.46 25.94
C SER A 117 -43.80 2.48 24.56
N HIS A 118 -43.01 2.76 23.51
CA HIS A 118 -43.42 2.49 22.13
C HIS A 118 -42.32 1.73 21.39
N GLY A 119 -42.66 0.57 20.84
CA GLY A 119 -41.74 -0.24 20.05
C GLY A 119 -41.70 0.26 18.61
N HIS A 120 -40.56 0.81 18.19
CA HIS A 120 -40.27 1.09 16.79
C HIS A 120 -38.95 0.43 16.39
N SER A 121 -39.03 -0.40 15.35
CA SER A 121 -37.88 -1.05 14.73
C SER A 121 -37.09 -0.04 13.89
N HIS A 122 -36.09 0.60 14.50
CA HIS A 122 -35.15 1.46 13.77
C HIS A 122 -33.89 0.68 13.39
N SER A 123 -33.75 0.41 12.10
CA SER A 123 -32.53 -0.12 11.50
C SER A 123 -31.46 0.97 11.48
N HIS A 124 -30.65 1.06 12.53
CA HIS A 124 -29.49 1.94 12.56
C HIS A 124 -28.38 1.34 11.68
N SER A 125 -28.21 1.90 10.48
CA SER A 125 -27.09 1.62 9.59
C SER A 125 -25.81 2.23 10.19
N HIS A 126 -25.05 1.41 10.92
CA HIS A 126 -23.73 1.80 11.39
C HIS A 126 -22.77 1.90 10.20
N SER A 127 -22.56 3.13 9.72
CA SER A 127 -21.61 3.45 8.65
C SER A 127 -20.18 3.34 9.16
N HIS A 128 -19.61 2.14 9.07
CA HIS A 128 -18.20 1.91 9.37
C HIS A 128 -17.32 2.63 8.32
N SER A 129 -16.82 3.80 8.68
CA SER A 129 -15.90 4.59 7.88
C SER A 129 -14.50 3.95 7.87
N HIS A 130 -14.31 2.91 7.06
CA HIS A 130 -13.00 2.31 6.86
C HIS A 130 -12.00 3.36 6.36
N SER A 131 -10.96 3.59 7.15
CA SER A 131 -9.73 4.27 6.72
C SER A 131 -9.01 3.44 5.67
N HIS A 132 -8.16 4.08 4.87
CA HIS A 132 -7.19 3.35 4.06
C HIS A 132 -6.19 2.65 5.00
N SER A 133 -6.30 1.32 5.11
CA SER A 133 -5.43 0.52 5.97
C SER A 133 -4.10 0.28 5.26
N HIS A 134 -3.24 1.29 5.23
CA HIS A 134 -1.85 1.14 4.78
C HIS A 134 -1.17 0.08 5.67
N GLY A 135 -0.94 -1.11 5.13
CA GLY A 135 -0.16 -2.14 5.83
C GLY A 135 1.31 -1.72 5.91
N ASP A 136 1.99 -2.13 6.99
CA ASP A 136 3.43 -1.92 7.24
C ASP A 136 4.31 -2.73 6.25
N GLY A 137 4.19 -2.41 4.96
CA GLY A 137 5.09 -2.85 3.92
C GLY A 137 6.42 -2.09 3.96
N PRO A 138 7.46 -2.59 3.27
CA PRO A 138 8.75 -1.90 3.21
C PRO A 138 8.60 -0.52 2.56
N LEU A 139 9.11 0.53 3.20
CA LEU A 139 9.16 1.89 2.65
C LEU A 139 9.93 1.91 1.31
N ARG A 140 9.22 2.17 0.21
CA ARG A 140 9.78 2.23 -1.14
C ARG A 140 10.09 3.67 -1.56
N THR A 141 11.20 3.82 -2.27
CA THR A 141 11.57 5.05 -2.99
C THR A 141 11.17 4.95 -4.46
N LEU A 142 11.10 6.08 -5.17
CA LEU A 142 10.77 6.10 -6.61
C LEU A 142 11.65 5.14 -7.45
N PRO A 143 13.00 5.11 -7.32
CA PRO A 143 13.83 4.14 -8.05
C PRO A 143 13.49 2.66 -7.75
N SER A 144 13.06 2.34 -6.53
CA SER A 144 12.62 0.99 -6.16
C SER A 144 11.32 0.62 -6.89
N VAL A 145 10.32 1.51 -6.86
CA VAL A 145 9.05 1.30 -7.59
C VAL A 145 9.28 1.17 -9.09
N LEU A 146 10.10 2.06 -9.68
CA LEU A 146 10.45 2.00 -11.11
C LEU A 146 11.16 0.69 -11.50
N SER A 147 11.96 0.11 -10.61
CA SER A 147 12.54 -1.22 -10.81
C SER A 147 11.49 -2.32 -10.76
N ILE A 148 10.57 -2.28 -9.79
CA ILE A 148 9.49 -3.28 -9.60
C ILE A 148 8.56 -3.35 -10.83
N ILE A 149 8.18 -2.20 -11.39
CA ILE A 149 7.25 -2.12 -12.53
C ILE A 149 7.92 -2.39 -13.89
N SER A 150 9.25 -2.47 -13.96
CA SER A 150 10.01 -2.65 -15.21
C SER A 150 9.67 -3.90 -16.06
N PRO A 151 9.16 -5.03 -15.52
CA PRO A 151 8.72 -6.17 -16.31
C PRO A 151 7.34 -6.03 -16.97
N LEU A 152 6.65 -4.90 -16.80
CA LEU A 152 5.35 -4.63 -17.44
C LEU A 152 5.52 -4.20 -18.91
N PRO A 153 4.49 -4.34 -19.76
CA PRO A 153 4.56 -3.88 -21.16
C PRO A 153 4.94 -2.39 -21.26
N PRO A 154 5.69 -1.94 -22.29
CA PRO A 154 6.21 -0.56 -22.35
C PRO A 154 5.16 0.55 -22.21
N TYR A 155 3.95 0.33 -22.73
CA TYR A 155 2.77 1.17 -22.49
C TYR A 155 2.48 1.30 -20.99
N VAL A 156 2.35 0.18 -20.29
CA VAL A 156 1.99 0.12 -18.87
C VAL A 156 3.09 0.74 -18.02
N TYR A 157 4.35 0.37 -18.29
CA TYR A 157 5.53 0.93 -17.63
C TYR A 157 5.57 2.46 -17.74
N HIS A 158 5.40 3.02 -18.94
CA HIS A 158 5.48 4.47 -19.17
C HIS A 158 4.46 5.24 -18.34
N TYR A 159 3.16 4.88 -18.41
CA TYR A 159 2.12 5.63 -17.71
C TYR A 159 2.07 5.35 -16.20
N ALA A 160 2.41 4.14 -15.75
CA ALA A 160 2.62 3.86 -14.32
C ALA A 160 3.80 4.67 -13.77
N ALA A 161 4.93 4.74 -14.49
CA ALA A 161 6.06 5.59 -14.12
C ALA A 161 5.68 7.08 -14.06
N GLN A 162 4.87 7.60 -14.99
CA GLN A 162 4.33 8.97 -14.88
C GLN A 162 3.46 9.15 -13.63
N SER A 163 2.62 8.18 -13.29
CA SER A 163 1.80 8.25 -12.07
C SER A 163 2.69 8.37 -10.82
N PHE A 164 3.68 7.49 -10.64
CA PHE A 164 4.61 7.56 -9.50
C PHE A 164 5.51 8.80 -9.52
N LEU A 165 5.88 9.31 -10.70
CA LEU A 165 6.66 10.55 -10.81
C LEU A 165 5.84 11.78 -10.38
N HIS A 166 4.55 11.85 -10.74
CA HIS A 166 3.66 12.89 -10.23
C HIS A 166 3.47 12.82 -8.71
N LEU A 167 3.34 11.61 -8.15
CA LEU A 167 3.31 11.38 -6.70
C LEU A 167 4.61 11.88 -6.06
N ALA A 168 5.78 11.44 -6.55
CA ALA A 168 7.07 11.85 -6.02
C ALA A 168 7.29 13.37 -6.12
N HIS A 169 6.83 14.02 -7.19
CA HIS A 169 6.87 15.48 -7.31
C HIS A 169 5.97 16.20 -6.30
N ALA A 170 4.79 15.64 -6.01
CA ALA A 170 3.89 16.19 -5.00
C ALA A 170 4.47 16.03 -3.57
N GLU A 171 5.00 14.85 -3.25
CA GLU A 171 5.64 14.57 -1.96
C GLU A 171 6.92 15.40 -1.76
N ALA A 172 7.84 15.42 -2.74
CA ALA A 172 9.05 16.23 -2.69
C ALA A 172 8.74 17.71 -2.40
N LYS A 173 7.72 18.26 -3.07
CA LYS A 173 7.26 19.65 -2.90
C LYS A 173 6.53 19.85 -1.57
N THR A 174 5.96 18.81 -0.95
CA THR A 174 5.36 18.86 0.41
C THR A 174 6.42 18.79 1.51
N HIS A 175 7.38 17.88 1.39
CA HIS A 175 8.42 17.62 2.38
C HIS A 175 9.66 18.53 2.26
N GLY A 176 9.87 19.18 1.12
CA GLY A 176 11.05 20.03 0.86
C GLY A 176 12.33 19.26 0.50
N VAL A 177 12.20 18.03 0.01
CA VAL A 177 13.31 17.11 -0.30
C VAL A 177 13.51 16.93 -1.81
N GLY A 178 14.61 16.30 -2.24
CA GLY A 178 14.80 15.89 -3.64
C GLY A 178 13.82 14.79 -4.06
N VAL A 179 13.45 14.76 -5.34
CA VAL A 179 12.53 13.74 -5.89
C VAL A 179 13.06 12.32 -5.72
N ASP A 180 14.38 12.15 -5.88
CA ASP A 180 15.09 10.87 -5.68
C ASP A 180 15.21 10.46 -4.20
N GLU A 181 14.97 11.40 -3.28
CA GLU A 181 15.05 11.24 -1.82
C GLU A 181 13.67 10.96 -1.20
N VAL A 182 12.59 11.00 -2.00
CA VAL A 182 11.23 10.70 -1.53
C VAL A 182 11.11 9.23 -1.14
N HIS A 183 10.91 9.01 0.16
CA HIS A 183 10.24 7.84 0.69
C HIS A 183 8.73 8.06 0.57
N PHE A 184 8.02 7.12 -0.05
CA PHE A 184 6.57 7.23 -0.20
C PHE A 184 5.85 6.78 1.08
N HIS A 185 5.61 7.71 2.00
CA HIS A 185 4.91 7.48 3.27
C HIS A 185 3.55 6.78 3.09
N GLU A 186 2.69 7.30 2.20
CA GLU A 186 1.34 6.75 1.98
C GLU A 186 1.24 5.89 0.71
N VAL A 187 2.21 6.01 -0.20
CA VAL A 187 2.12 5.55 -1.60
C VAL A 187 3.07 4.37 -1.92
N GLY A 188 4.02 4.05 -1.03
CA GLY A 188 4.96 2.95 -1.19
C GLY A 188 4.38 1.57 -0.83
N ALA A 189 3.19 1.58 -0.23
CA ALA A 189 2.40 0.40 0.08
C ALA A 189 2.06 -0.41 -1.18
N ILE A 190 1.94 -1.73 -1.03
CA ILE A 190 1.71 -2.64 -2.15
C ILE A 190 0.41 -2.33 -2.90
N ASP A 191 -0.62 -1.89 -2.18
CA ASP A 191 -1.94 -1.57 -2.71
C ASP A 191 -1.87 -0.44 -3.75
N SER A 192 -1.16 0.66 -3.45
CA SER A 192 -0.94 1.75 -4.42
C SER A 192 -0.14 1.32 -5.65
N ILE A 193 0.78 0.36 -5.51
CA ILE A 193 1.50 -0.20 -6.67
C ILE A 193 0.55 -1.01 -7.55
N ILE A 194 -0.29 -1.85 -6.94
CA ILE A 194 -1.24 -2.72 -7.65
C ILE A 194 -2.39 -1.90 -8.27
N ASP A 195 -2.83 -0.82 -7.64
CA ASP A 195 -3.83 0.10 -8.19
C ASP A 195 -3.33 0.83 -9.45
N VAL A 196 -2.16 1.48 -9.38
CA VAL A 196 -1.55 2.21 -10.51
C VAL A 196 -1.28 1.25 -11.66
N CYS A 197 -0.54 0.17 -11.41
CA CYS A 197 -0.23 -0.81 -12.44
C CYS A 197 -1.50 -1.52 -12.95
N GLY A 198 -2.47 -1.77 -12.08
CA GLY A 198 -3.71 -2.45 -12.40
C GLY A 198 -4.58 -1.67 -13.37
N LEU A 199 -4.75 -0.35 -13.17
CA LEU A 199 -5.44 0.46 -14.16
C LEU A 199 -4.70 0.49 -15.50
N TRP A 200 -3.38 0.70 -15.49
CA TRP A 200 -2.62 0.81 -16.74
C TRP A 200 -2.57 -0.53 -17.49
N CYS A 201 -2.54 -1.67 -16.79
CA CYS A 201 -2.77 -3.00 -17.36
C CYS A 201 -4.16 -3.16 -17.97
N MET A 202 -5.23 -2.70 -17.30
CA MET A 202 -6.58 -2.73 -17.87
C MET A 202 -6.71 -1.82 -19.10
N CYS A 203 -6.11 -0.62 -19.08
CA CYS A 203 -6.06 0.27 -20.24
C CYS A 203 -5.29 -0.36 -21.41
N TYR A 204 -4.21 -1.09 -21.13
CA TYR A 204 -3.45 -1.86 -22.12
C TYR A 204 -4.30 -2.98 -22.75
N LEU A 205 -4.93 -3.83 -21.92
CA LEU A 205 -5.80 -4.92 -22.37
C LEU A 205 -7.02 -4.43 -23.17
N LEU A 206 -7.59 -3.29 -22.80
CA LEU A 206 -8.73 -2.67 -23.47
C LEU A 206 -8.34 -1.73 -24.63
N LYS A 207 -7.06 -1.65 -24.98
CA LYS A 207 -6.54 -0.81 -26.10
C LYS A 207 -6.97 0.66 -26.01
N ILE A 208 -6.99 1.21 -24.79
CA ILE A 208 -7.31 2.61 -24.52
C ILE A 208 -6.18 3.49 -25.06
N ASN A 209 -6.52 4.54 -25.79
CA ASN A 209 -5.57 5.57 -26.18
C ASN A 209 -5.43 6.59 -25.03
N PRO A 210 -4.24 6.79 -24.45
CA PRO A 210 -4.02 7.71 -23.32
C PRO A 210 -4.43 9.14 -23.61
N ALA A 211 -4.14 9.66 -24.82
CA ALA A 211 -4.56 10.99 -25.26
C ALA A 211 -6.08 11.11 -25.49
N LYS A 212 -6.84 10.01 -25.36
CA LYS A 212 -8.30 9.97 -25.35
C LYS A 212 -8.88 9.57 -23.98
N ILE A 213 -8.08 9.58 -22.91
CA ILE A 213 -8.56 9.52 -21.53
C ILE A 213 -9.03 10.92 -21.09
N SER A 214 -10.09 10.98 -20.31
CA SER A 214 -10.65 12.22 -19.78
C SER A 214 -11.44 11.96 -18.51
N CYS A 215 -11.75 13.01 -17.74
CA CYS A 215 -12.65 12.90 -16.60
C CYS A 215 -13.66 14.07 -16.52
N SER A 216 -14.64 13.97 -15.61
CA SER A 216 -15.38 15.13 -15.10
C SER A 216 -14.53 15.89 -14.06
N ALA A 217 -15.08 16.94 -13.44
CA ALA A 217 -14.35 17.71 -12.43
C ALA A 217 -14.19 16.91 -11.13
N LEU A 218 -13.10 17.15 -10.39
CA LEU A 218 -12.86 16.54 -9.09
C LEU A 218 -13.84 17.13 -8.05
N PRO A 219 -14.52 16.31 -7.23
CA PRO A 219 -15.28 16.81 -6.09
C PRO A 219 -14.34 17.32 -4.99
N SER A 220 -14.68 18.44 -4.36
CA SER A 220 -14.00 18.92 -3.16
C SER A 220 -14.37 18.04 -1.95
N SER A 221 -13.37 17.51 -1.27
CA SER A 221 -13.54 16.87 0.04
C SER A 221 -13.88 17.91 1.12
N GLU A 222 -14.57 17.50 2.19
CA GLU A 222 -14.82 18.30 3.40
C GLU A 222 -14.37 17.51 4.65
N GLY A 223 -13.91 18.18 5.71
CA GLY A 223 -13.46 17.51 6.96
C GLY A 223 -11.95 17.22 7.03
N THR A 224 -11.59 16.05 7.57
CA THR A 224 -10.19 15.68 7.91
C THR A 224 -9.79 14.26 7.45
N VAL A 225 -8.50 13.96 7.56
CA VAL A 225 -7.89 12.63 7.34
C VAL A 225 -6.72 12.44 8.30
N TRP A 226 -6.46 11.18 8.68
CA TRP A 226 -5.31 10.81 9.49
C TRP A 226 -4.16 10.32 8.60
N THR A 227 -2.97 10.90 8.79
CA THR A 227 -1.72 10.65 8.04
C THR A 227 -0.57 10.35 9.01
N GLU A 228 0.64 10.00 8.52
CA GLU A 228 1.83 9.95 9.39
C GLU A 228 2.13 11.30 10.09
N HIS A 229 1.63 12.40 9.52
CA HIS A 229 1.76 13.77 10.03
C HIS A 229 0.66 14.18 11.04
N GLY A 230 -0.16 13.23 11.49
CA GLY A 230 -1.30 13.49 12.37
C GLY A 230 -2.61 13.72 11.61
N ILE A 231 -3.49 14.57 12.15
CA ILE A 231 -4.77 14.92 11.51
C ILE A 231 -4.55 16.12 10.59
N LEU A 232 -4.87 15.96 9.31
CA LEU A 232 -4.79 17.02 8.30
C LEU A 232 -6.18 17.32 7.71
N PRO A 233 -6.48 18.56 7.28
CA PRO A 233 -7.67 18.86 6.49
C PRO A 233 -7.58 18.17 5.12
N VAL A 234 -8.73 17.78 4.56
CA VAL A 234 -8.80 17.24 3.20
C VAL A 234 -9.08 18.33 2.16
N PRO A 235 -8.48 18.29 0.95
CA PRO A 235 -7.43 17.36 0.52
C PRO A 235 -6.09 17.60 1.23
N ALA A 236 -5.39 16.52 1.58
CA ALA A 236 -4.07 16.58 2.21
C ALA A 236 -3.03 17.28 1.29
N PRO A 237 -1.90 17.81 1.80
CA PRO A 237 -0.99 18.65 1.01
C PRO A 237 -0.46 18.01 -0.30
N ALA A 238 -0.16 16.71 -0.30
CA ALA A 238 0.21 15.98 -1.51
C ALA A 238 -0.97 15.87 -2.50
N THR A 239 -2.15 15.47 -2.03
CA THR A 239 -3.41 15.48 -2.80
C THR A 239 -3.68 16.86 -3.41
N ALA A 240 -3.61 17.93 -2.62
CA ALA A 240 -3.84 19.30 -3.07
C ALA A 240 -2.86 19.73 -4.17
N ARG A 241 -1.58 19.32 -4.07
CA ARG A 241 -0.57 19.51 -5.12
C ARG A 241 -0.89 18.71 -6.39
N LEU A 242 -1.37 17.49 -6.27
CA LEU A 242 -1.80 16.65 -7.40
C LEU A 242 -3.06 17.22 -8.08
N MET A 243 -3.91 17.93 -7.35
CA MET A 243 -5.06 18.67 -7.88
C MET A 243 -4.69 20.00 -8.58
N GLU A 244 -3.44 20.51 -8.47
CA GLU A 244 -3.01 21.73 -9.17
C GLU A 244 -3.32 21.67 -10.69
N GLY A 245 -4.14 22.60 -11.18
CA GLY A 245 -4.56 22.71 -12.57
C GLY A 245 -5.81 21.89 -12.95
N PHE A 246 -6.23 20.91 -12.13
CA PHE A 246 -7.54 20.27 -12.30
C PHE A 246 -8.68 21.22 -11.94
N LYS A 247 -9.87 20.92 -12.48
CA LYS A 247 -11.10 21.56 -12.02
C LYS A 247 -11.61 20.88 -10.78
N VAL A 248 -11.97 21.70 -9.79
CA VAL A 248 -12.67 21.26 -8.59
C VAL A 248 -14.09 21.82 -8.61
N VAL A 249 -15.06 21.02 -8.19
CA VAL A 249 -16.47 21.39 -7.97
C VAL A 249 -16.87 21.01 -6.55
N PRO A 250 -17.90 21.62 -5.95
CA PRO A 250 -18.40 21.22 -4.63
C PRO A 250 -18.73 19.72 -4.60
N GLY A 251 -18.21 19.02 -3.59
CA GLY A 251 -18.49 17.60 -3.36
C GLY A 251 -19.87 17.34 -2.76
N PRO A 252 -20.19 16.07 -2.45
CA PRO A 252 -21.43 15.70 -1.80
C PRO A 252 -21.43 16.14 -0.32
N LYS A 253 -22.39 16.98 0.08
CA LYS A 253 -22.52 17.56 1.43
C LYS A 253 -22.71 16.57 2.60
N THR A 254 -22.72 15.27 2.33
CA THR A 254 -22.86 14.21 3.34
C THR A 254 -21.64 13.27 3.39
N ALA A 255 -20.57 13.61 2.65
CA ALA A 255 -19.40 12.78 2.48
C ALA A 255 -18.15 13.46 3.09
N PHE A 256 -17.88 13.15 4.36
CA PHE A 256 -16.78 13.73 5.13
C PHE A 256 -15.50 12.88 5.07
N GLY A 257 -14.36 13.55 4.94
CA GLY A 257 -13.03 13.02 4.67
C GLY A 257 -12.71 12.91 3.18
N GLU A 258 -11.62 12.22 2.84
CA GLU A 258 -11.04 12.31 1.48
C GLU A 258 -11.92 11.63 0.40
N LEU A 259 -12.34 12.41 -0.61
CA LEU A 259 -13.04 11.93 -1.81
C LEU A 259 -12.08 11.63 -2.97
N CYS A 260 -10.95 12.32 -3.03
CA CYS A 260 -9.97 12.19 -4.11
C CYS A 260 -8.62 11.80 -3.50
N THR A 261 -8.19 10.55 -3.63
CA THR A 261 -6.94 10.09 -3.00
C THR A 261 -5.69 10.49 -3.80
N PRO A 262 -4.50 10.58 -3.19
CA PRO A 262 -3.26 10.90 -3.91
C PRO A 262 -3.08 10.01 -5.14
N THR A 263 -3.19 8.69 -4.95
CA THR A 263 -3.06 7.67 -6.00
C THR A 263 -4.10 7.87 -7.11
N GLY A 264 -5.37 8.14 -6.77
CA GLY A 264 -6.42 8.40 -7.75
C GLY A 264 -6.16 9.64 -8.61
N VAL A 265 -5.76 10.76 -8.00
CA VAL A 265 -5.49 12.01 -8.73
C VAL A 265 -4.19 11.93 -9.54
N ALA A 266 -3.15 11.24 -9.05
CA ALA A 266 -1.90 11.08 -9.79
C ALA A 266 -2.03 10.20 -11.04
N ILE A 267 -2.86 9.16 -10.99
CA ILE A 267 -3.22 8.36 -12.17
C ILE A 267 -3.92 9.23 -13.20
N LEU A 268 -4.88 10.08 -12.78
CA LEU A 268 -5.53 11.04 -13.68
C LEU A 268 -4.55 12.08 -14.24
N ARG A 269 -3.58 12.56 -13.44
CA ARG A 269 -2.54 13.51 -13.91
C ARG A 269 -1.67 12.87 -15.00
N ALA A 270 -1.24 11.62 -14.81
CA ALA A 270 -0.47 10.87 -15.81
C ALA A 270 -1.26 10.61 -17.11
N ALA A 271 -2.59 10.54 -17.03
CA ALA A 271 -3.48 10.40 -18.19
C ALA A 271 -3.82 11.73 -18.87
N ILE A 272 -3.86 12.84 -18.12
CA ILE A 272 -4.40 14.13 -18.56
C ILE A 272 -3.31 15.20 -18.41
N TRP A 273 -2.46 15.29 -19.43
CA TRP A 273 -1.28 16.18 -19.46
C TRP A 273 -1.57 17.66 -19.18
N ASN A 274 -2.73 18.16 -19.64
CA ASN A 274 -3.14 19.55 -19.40
C ASN A 274 -4.59 19.62 -18.86
N PRO A 275 -4.81 19.46 -17.55
CA PRO A 275 -6.14 19.52 -16.96
C PRO A 275 -6.78 20.92 -17.06
N ALA A 276 -5.96 21.99 -17.11
CA ALA A 276 -6.45 23.36 -17.28
C ALA A 276 -7.11 23.58 -18.66
N SER A 277 -6.66 22.86 -19.70
CA SER A 277 -7.26 22.89 -21.05
C SER A 277 -8.64 22.22 -21.14
N MET A 278 -9.09 21.51 -20.11
CA MET A 278 -10.43 20.94 -20.07
C MET A 278 -11.46 22.07 -20.22
N SER A 279 -12.26 22.08 -21.30
CA SER A 279 -13.20 23.17 -21.59
C SER A 279 -14.20 23.42 -20.46
N LEU A 280 -14.32 24.67 -19.96
CA LEU A 280 -15.46 25.13 -19.15
C LEU A 280 -16.66 25.40 -20.07
N ASP A 281 -17.14 24.36 -20.74
CA ASP A 281 -18.47 24.42 -21.34
C ASP A 281 -19.49 24.31 -20.20
N LYS A 282 -20.24 25.40 -19.97
CA LYS A 282 -20.92 25.68 -18.69
C LYS A 282 -22.09 24.71 -18.41
N ASP A 283 -22.54 23.98 -19.43
CA ASP A 283 -23.63 23.00 -19.36
C ASP A 283 -23.17 21.55 -19.09
N ARG A 284 -21.89 21.33 -18.72
CA ARG A 284 -21.27 19.98 -18.69
C ARG A 284 -21.04 19.33 -17.32
N VAL A 285 -21.44 19.93 -16.21
CA VAL A 285 -21.44 19.20 -14.92
C VAL A 285 -22.59 18.17 -14.96
N GLY A 286 -22.29 16.90 -14.70
CA GLY A 286 -23.30 15.84 -14.49
C GLY A 286 -23.98 15.24 -15.72
N ARG A 287 -23.72 15.71 -16.96
CA ARG A 287 -24.29 15.07 -18.17
C ARG A 287 -23.50 13.83 -18.62
N TRP A 288 -24.17 12.68 -18.57
CA TRP A 288 -23.76 11.42 -19.19
C TRP A 288 -23.31 11.59 -20.65
N LYS A 289 -22.10 11.10 -20.98
CA LYS A 289 -21.50 11.15 -22.33
C LYS A 289 -21.35 9.76 -23.00
N GLY A 290 -22.14 8.77 -22.59
CA GLY A 290 -22.10 7.43 -23.18
C GLY A 290 -22.99 7.30 -24.43
N THR A 291 -22.37 7.08 -25.59
CA THR A 291 -23.05 6.63 -26.81
C THR A 291 -22.88 5.10 -26.96
N GLY A 292 -23.78 4.33 -26.35
CA GLY A 292 -23.98 2.90 -26.64
C GLY A 292 -22.88 1.91 -26.21
N GLY A 293 -21.90 2.31 -25.39
CA GLY A 293 -20.88 1.39 -24.86
C GLY A 293 -21.28 0.67 -23.57
N ARG A 294 -20.41 -0.22 -23.08
CA ARG A 294 -20.53 -0.80 -21.73
C ARG A 294 -20.37 0.28 -20.66
N VAL A 295 -20.94 0.02 -19.49
CA VAL A 295 -20.83 0.86 -18.30
C VAL A 295 -20.04 0.09 -17.25
N GLY A 296 -19.09 0.74 -16.59
CA GLY A 296 -18.45 0.23 -15.39
C GLY A 296 -18.71 1.16 -14.21
N VAL A 297 -18.81 0.57 -13.02
CA VAL A 297 -18.95 1.27 -11.74
C VAL A 297 -17.99 0.61 -10.76
N GLY A 298 -17.04 1.38 -10.23
CA GLY A 298 -16.02 0.92 -9.28
C GLY A 298 -16.27 1.49 -7.89
N ALA A 299 -16.37 0.63 -6.89
CA ALA A 299 -16.58 1.00 -5.50
C ALA A 299 -15.24 1.29 -4.81
N GLY A 300 -15.18 2.39 -4.06
CA GLY A 300 -14.06 2.71 -3.18
C GLY A 300 -14.27 2.12 -1.79
N THR A 301 -13.17 1.81 -1.10
CA THR A 301 -13.21 1.16 0.22
C THR A 301 -14.02 1.94 1.29
N LYS A 302 -13.82 3.26 1.43
CA LYS A 302 -14.52 4.08 2.43
C LYS A 302 -16.04 4.14 2.19
N GLU A 303 -16.83 4.21 3.26
CA GLU A 303 -18.27 4.54 3.21
C GLU A 303 -18.53 5.98 3.65
N PHE A 304 -19.54 6.61 3.06
CA PHE A 304 -20.01 7.96 3.39
C PHE A 304 -21.52 7.94 3.69
N GLY A 305 -21.96 8.66 4.72
CA GLY A 305 -23.37 8.69 5.13
C GLY A 305 -24.28 9.19 4.00
N GLY A 306 -25.21 8.35 3.54
CA GLY A 306 -26.13 8.69 2.46
C GLY A 306 -25.48 9.00 1.10
N HIS A 307 -24.19 8.69 0.89
CA HIS A 307 -23.52 8.89 -0.40
C HIS A 307 -22.72 7.65 -0.85
N PRO A 308 -23.04 7.06 -2.02
CA PRO A 308 -22.31 5.90 -2.52
C PRO A 308 -20.92 6.30 -3.01
N ASN A 309 -19.88 5.76 -2.38
CA ASN A 309 -18.49 5.90 -2.83
C ASN A 309 -18.24 5.06 -4.11
N VAL A 310 -18.66 5.57 -5.27
CA VAL A 310 -18.61 4.86 -6.56
C VAL A 310 -18.23 5.76 -7.74
N LEU A 311 -17.12 5.43 -8.41
CA LEU A 311 -16.71 6.02 -9.69
C LEU A 311 -17.43 5.31 -10.83
N ARG A 312 -17.89 6.04 -11.85
CA ARG A 312 -18.51 5.42 -13.05
C ARG A 312 -17.77 5.79 -14.32
N PHE A 313 -17.71 4.87 -15.28
CA PHE A 313 -17.20 5.15 -16.61
C PHE A 313 -18.23 4.74 -17.68
N PRO A 314 -18.77 5.68 -18.47
CA PRO A 314 -19.49 5.36 -19.70
C PRO A 314 -18.49 5.09 -20.83
N ASN A 315 -18.39 3.86 -21.31
CA ASN A 315 -17.58 3.60 -22.50
C ASN A 315 -18.23 4.28 -23.73
N ARG A 316 -17.40 4.87 -24.58
CA ARG A 316 -17.77 5.32 -25.93
C ARG A 316 -17.25 4.28 -26.91
N ALA A 317 -18.15 3.45 -27.44
CA ALA A 317 -17.78 2.44 -28.41
C ALA A 317 -17.20 3.08 -29.69
N SER A 318 -15.90 2.87 -29.94
CA SER A 318 -15.39 2.88 -31.31
C SER A 318 -15.92 1.62 -32.02
N ALA A 319 -16.20 1.70 -33.32
CA ALA A 319 -16.79 0.58 -34.04
C ALA A 319 -15.78 -0.56 -34.24
N ALA A 320 -16.27 -1.81 -34.26
CA ALA A 320 -15.51 -3.05 -34.45
C ALA A 320 -14.52 -3.44 -33.31
N THR A 321 -15.05 -4.10 -32.28
CA THR A 321 -14.26 -5.10 -31.54
C THR A 321 -14.22 -6.39 -32.35
N PRO A 322 -13.08 -6.82 -32.93
CA PRO A 322 -12.98 -8.13 -33.57
C PRO A 322 -13.03 -9.26 -32.52
N PRO A 323 -13.52 -10.47 -32.89
CA PRO A 323 -13.59 -11.60 -31.97
C PRO A 323 -12.19 -12.10 -31.55
N LEU A 324 -12.14 -12.78 -30.41
CA LEU A 324 -10.92 -13.30 -29.78
C LEU A 324 -10.19 -14.31 -30.70
N GLY A 325 -9.10 -13.86 -31.31
CA GLY A 325 -8.10 -14.72 -31.97
C GLY A 325 -7.19 -15.41 -30.95
N LYS A 326 -6.66 -16.59 -31.30
CA LYS A 326 -5.70 -17.33 -30.47
C LYS A 326 -4.34 -16.62 -30.43
N HIS A 327 -3.58 -16.85 -29.36
CA HIS A 327 -2.17 -16.44 -29.28
C HIS A 327 -1.34 -17.11 -30.38
N GLU A 328 -0.64 -16.30 -31.18
CA GLU A 328 0.56 -16.69 -31.91
C GLU A 328 1.71 -15.76 -31.50
N SER A 329 2.90 -16.32 -31.33
CA SER A 329 4.09 -15.58 -30.88
C SER A 329 4.87 -15.04 -32.08
N ILE A 330 4.93 -13.72 -32.23
CA ILE A 330 5.78 -13.07 -33.24
C ILE A 330 6.70 -12.07 -32.54
N TYR A 331 7.97 -12.46 -32.42
CA TYR A 331 9.08 -11.56 -32.12
C TYR A 331 9.91 -11.40 -33.39
N THR A 332 10.27 -10.18 -33.78
CA THR A 332 11.06 -9.93 -34.99
C THR A 332 12.01 -8.76 -34.76
N PRO A 333 13.34 -8.96 -34.84
CA PRO A 333 14.30 -7.91 -34.54
C PRO A 333 14.36 -6.88 -35.68
N LEU A 334 14.27 -5.59 -35.32
CA LEU A 334 14.44 -4.49 -36.26
C LEU A 334 15.91 -4.37 -36.71
N ARG A 335 16.11 -4.14 -38.01
CA ARG A 335 17.43 -3.87 -38.60
C ARG A 335 17.90 -2.45 -38.27
N SER A 336 19.21 -2.26 -38.19
CA SER A 336 19.85 -0.97 -37.93
C SER A 336 19.81 -0.01 -39.13
N PRO A 337 19.64 1.32 -38.91
CA PRO A 337 19.74 2.34 -39.95
C PRO A 337 21.21 2.75 -40.26
N PRO A 338 21.46 3.49 -41.35
CA PRO A 338 22.81 3.93 -41.76
C PRO A 338 23.43 5.01 -40.85
N ARG A 339 24.70 5.35 -41.12
CA ARG A 339 25.43 6.49 -40.53
C ARG A 339 25.68 7.55 -41.60
N ASP A 340 25.62 8.83 -41.24
CA ASP A 340 26.50 9.86 -41.83
C ASP A 340 26.69 11.11 -40.94
N ASN A 341 27.94 11.26 -40.48
CA ASN A 341 28.82 12.46 -40.40
C ASN A 341 28.35 13.92 -40.11
N VAL A 342 29.20 14.60 -39.30
CA VAL A 342 29.54 16.07 -39.28
C VAL A 342 28.47 17.03 -38.68
N ALA A 343 28.79 17.99 -37.76
CA ALA A 343 30.01 18.31 -37.00
C ALA A 343 29.74 19.12 -35.69
N HIS A 344 30.77 19.30 -34.87
CA HIS A 344 30.92 20.22 -33.71
C HIS A 344 31.78 21.45 -34.12
N PRO A 345 31.86 22.61 -33.39
CA PRO A 345 31.86 22.72 -31.91
C PRO A 345 31.25 23.98 -31.24
N ASN A 346 30.99 23.90 -29.92
CA ASN A 346 31.62 24.74 -28.86
C ASN A 346 30.99 24.49 -27.47
N HIS A 347 31.56 25.09 -26.42
CA HIS A 347 31.30 24.82 -25.00
C HIS A 347 30.33 25.80 -24.32
N ASP A 348 29.54 25.23 -23.40
CA ASP A 348 29.01 25.77 -22.12
C ASP A 348 28.02 26.96 -22.05
N HIS A 349 27.11 26.77 -21.07
CA HIS A 349 26.22 27.73 -20.38
C HIS A 349 24.91 28.20 -21.05
N TYR A 350 23.92 28.40 -20.18
CA TYR A 350 22.56 28.88 -20.46
C TYR A 350 22.55 30.38 -20.82
N ASP A 351 21.58 30.80 -21.64
CA ASP A 351 21.32 32.21 -21.93
C ASP A 351 20.20 32.80 -21.04
N ALA A 352 19.93 34.10 -21.22
CA ALA A 352 19.22 34.92 -20.23
C ALA A 352 17.69 34.79 -20.24
N ASP A 353 17.11 34.13 -21.25
CA ASP A 353 15.65 34.05 -21.46
C ASP A 353 15.03 32.70 -21.04
N GLY A 354 15.85 31.71 -20.64
CA GLY A 354 15.41 30.61 -19.77
C GLY A 354 14.78 29.37 -20.42
N GLU A 355 15.14 29.03 -21.66
CA GLU A 355 14.66 27.81 -22.35
C GLU A 355 15.63 26.61 -22.25
N MET A 356 15.10 25.40 -22.49
CA MET A 356 15.81 24.12 -22.24
C MET A 356 16.48 23.50 -23.48
N VAL A 357 17.70 23.00 -23.33
CA VAL A 357 18.45 22.27 -24.37
C VAL A 357 18.32 20.74 -24.20
N LEU A 358 18.11 20.03 -25.32
CA LEU A 358 17.84 18.58 -25.36
C LEU A 358 19.11 17.72 -25.52
N ILE A 359 19.26 16.67 -24.70
CA ILE A 359 20.31 15.65 -24.81
C ILE A 359 19.88 14.54 -25.78
N SER A 360 20.81 13.95 -26.55
CA SER A 360 20.43 13.00 -27.60
C SER A 360 20.16 11.58 -27.08
N LYS A 361 19.22 10.90 -27.75
CA LYS A 361 18.81 9.50 -27.52
C LYS A 361 19.97 8.47 -27.64
N LYS A 362 21.12 8.90 -28.16
CA LYS A 362 22.32 8.09 -28.39
C LYS A 362 23.27 8.10 -27.20
N GLU A 363 23.31 9.19 -26.44
CA GLU A 363 24.15 9.35 -25.24
C GLU A 363 23.52 8.64 -24.04
N LEU A 364 22.20 8.79 -23.87
CA LEU A 364 21.42 8.08 -22.85
C LEU A 364 21.63 6.55 -22.91
N LYS A 365 21.63 5.98 -24.11
CA LYS A 365 21.87 4.54 -24.32
C LYS A 365 23.30 4.14 -23.92
N LYS A 366 24.29 4.98 -24.25
CA LYS A 366 25.69 4.71 -23.89
C LYS A 366 25.89 4.73 -22.37
N MET A 367 25.34 5.70 -21.65
CA MET A 367 25.45 5.78 -20.19
C MET A 367 24.86 4.52 -19.50
N VAL A 368 23.74 3.99 -20.00
CA VAL A 368 23.16 2.73 -19.50
C VAL A 368 24.06 1.52 -19.81
N GLU A 369 24.65 1.45 -21.00
CA GLU A 369 25.57 0.37 -21.39
C GLU A 369 26.89 0.40 -20.58
N ASP A 370 27.43 1.59 -20.33
CA ASP A 370 28.63 1.79 -19.50
C ASP A 370 28.35 1.39 -18.02
N MET A 371 27.23 1.83 -17.43
CA MET A 371 26.82 1.47 -16.05
C MET A 371 26.60 -0.04 -15.83
N VAL A 372 26.04 -0.73 -16.82
CA VAL A 372 25.85 -2.20 -16.78
C VAL A 372 27.20 -2.93 -16.86
N THR A 373 28.14 -2.38 -17.64
CA THR A 373 29.47 -2.97 -17.84
C THR A 373 30.35 -2.87 -16.59
N GLU A 374 30.33 -1.75 -15.86
CA GLU A 374 31.08 -1.62 -14.59
C GLU A 374 30.63 -2.64 -13.54
N LYS A 375 29.31 -2.83 -13.35
CA LYS A 375 28.80 -3.83 -12.40
C LYS A 375 29.16 -5.26 -12.79
N LEU A 376 29.16 -5.58 -14.08
CA LEU A 376 29.57 -6.91 -14.58
C LEU A 376 31.08 -7.17 -14.41
N MET A 377 31.93 -6.14 -14.48
CA MET A 377 33.36 -6.24 -14.17
C MET A 377 33.59 -6.48 -12.67
N GLN A 378 32.96 -5.68 -11.80
CA GLN A 378 33.09 -5.80 -10.34
C GLN A 378 32.60 -7.15 -9.79
N SER A 379 31.61 -7.78 -10.44
CA SER A 379 31.12 -9.11 -10.05
C SER A 379 32.05 -10.28 -10.44
N ARG A 380 33.07 -10.06 -11.28
CA ARG A 380 33.96 -11.13 -11.77
C ARG A 380 35.27 -11.28 -11.01
N SER A 381 35.77 -10.24 -10.34
CA SER A 381 37.04 -10.27 -9.60
C SER A 381 37.01 -11.06 -8.28
N ALA A 382 35.89 -11.73 -7.95
CA ALA A 382 35.71 -12.48 -6.70
C ALA A 382 35.66 -14.02 -6.89
N SER A 383 35.79 -14.53 -8.13
CA SER A 383 35.53 -15.95 -8.45
C SER A 383 36.76 -16.80 -8.81
N GLU A 384 37.96 -16.23 -8.94
CA GLU A 384 39.16 -16.93 -9.47
C GLU A 384 40.21 -17.25 -8.38
N ALA A 385 39.78 -17.51 -7.15
CA ALA A 385 40.65 -17.76 -6.00
C ALA A 385 40.34 -19.06 -5.23
N ALA A 386 39.92 -20.13 -5.93
CA ALA A 386 39.54 -21.42 -5.31
C ALA A 386 39.84 -22.66 -6.18
N THR A 387 41.02 -22.74 -6.80
CA THR A 387 41.42 -23.92 -7.59
C THR A 387 42.01 -25.05 -6.74
N GLY A 388 41.31 -26.20 -6.68
CA GLY A 388 41.97 -27.51 -6.65
C GLY A 388 41.72 -28.42 -5.45
N LEU A 389 40.85 -29.41 -5.64
CA LEU A 389 41.19 -30.82 -5.40
C LEU A 389 40.28 -31.75 -6.22
N SER A 390 40.77 -32.91 -6.65
CA SER A 390 40.00 -33.87 -7.48
C SER A 390 39.59 -35.12 -6.70
N ILE A 391 38.32 -35.51 -6.78
CA ILE A 391 37.85 -36.85 -6.35
C ILE A 391 36.99 -37.47 -7.47
N ARG A 392 37.04 -38.80 -7.59
CA ARG A 392 36.45 -39.59 -8.68
C ARG A 392 34.96 -39.85 -8.48
N PRO A 393 34.18 -40.12 -9.55
CA PRO A 393 32.78 -40.53 -9.44
C PRO A 393 32.64 -41.99 -8.97
N SER A 394 31.66 -42.28 -8.11
CA SER A 394 31.28 -43.66 -7.77
C SER A 394 29.81 -43.84 -7.38
N ARG A 395 29.10 -44.61 -8.21
CA ARG A 395 27.96 -45.51 -7.90
C ARG A 395 26.77 -44.97 -7.08
N SER A 396 25.63 -44.88 -7.77
CA SER A 396 24.30 -45.11 -7.20
C SER A 396 24.13 -46.54 -6.65
N PRO A 397 23.31 -46.74 -5.60
CA PRO A 397 22.45 -47.91 -5.51
C PRO A 397 20.95 -47.57 -5.35
N GLN A 398 20.14 -48.51 -5.81
CA GLN A 398 18.70 -48.42 -6.04
C GLN A 398 17.82 -48.33 -4.78
N THR A 399 16.71 -47.60 -4.92
CA THR A 399 15.35 -47.87 -4.40
C THR A 399 15.14 -48.62 -3.08
N LEU A 400 14.33 -48.02 -2.20
CA LEU A 400 13.32 -48.75 -1.44
C LEU A 400 12.04 -47.89 -1.34
N ALA A 401 10.88 -48.47 -1.65
CA ALA A 401 9.60 -47.79 -1.56
C ALA A 401 8.93 -48.10 -0.21
N SER A 402 8.38 -47.08 0.43
CA SER A 402 7.47 -47.22 1.57
C SER A 402 6.22 -46.37 1.33
N SER A 403 5.08 -46.89 1.76
CA SER A 403 3.75 -46.32 1.48
C SER A 403 3.54 -44.98 2.21
N PRO A 404 2.80 -44.02 1.62
CA PRO A 404 2.51 -42.76 2.30
C PRO A 404 1.67 -43.00 3.56
N PRO A 405 2.07 -42.48 4.74
CA PRO A 405 1.28 -42.61 5.96
C PRO A 405 -0.01 -41.78 5.86
N SER A 406 -1.15 -42.45 6.03
CA SER A 406 -2.47 -41.85 5.86
C SER A 406 -2.94 -41.10 7.13
N LYS A 407 -2.53 -39.83 7.25
CA LYS A 407 -3.22 -38.76 8.02
C LYS A 407 -2.56 -37.40 7.76
N ILE A 408 -3.26 -36.50 7.08
CA ILE A 408 -2.90 -35.06 7.08
C ILE A 408 -3.61 -34.46 8.30
N ASP A 409 -2.97 -34.55 9.47
CA ASP A 409 -3.52 -34.03 10.72
C ASP A 409 -2.40 -33.49 11.62
N SER A 410 -1.75 -32.44 11.14
CA SER A 410 -0.90 -31.55 11.94
C SER A 410 -0.80 -30.20 11.25
N ALA A 411 -1.28 -29.14 11.91
CA ALA A 411 -0.96 -27.78 11.51
C ALA A 411 0.55 -27.53 11.69
N PHE A 412 1.16 -26.76 10.80
CA PHE A 412 2.60 -26.42 10.86
C PHE A 412 2.94 -25.37 11.93
N TRP A 413 1.96 -25.02 12.77
CA TRP A 413 2.00 -24.04 13.83
C TRP A 413 1.26 -24.61 15.06
N ASP A 414 1.67 -24.19 16.25
CA ASP A 414 0.98 -24.56 17.48
C ASP A 414 -0.27 -23.69 17.67
N THR A 415 -1.30 -24.25 18.32
CA THR A 415 -2.55 -23.53 18.62
C THR A 415 -2.80 -23.47 20.11
N SER A 416 -3.16 -22.29 20.62
CA SER A 416 -3.43 -22.05 22.04
C SER A 416 -4.65 -21.17 22.23
N ASN A 417 -5.58 -21.57 23.11
CA ASN A 417 -6.57 -20.65 23.68
C ASN A 417 -5.86 -19.72 24.67
N LEU A 418 -6.29 -18.47 24.72
CA LEU A 418 -5.79 -17.40 25.58
C LEU A 418 -6.97 -16.57 26.09
N LEU A 419 -6.76 -15.79 27.15
CA LEU A 419 -7.70 -14.74 27.56
C LEU A 419 -7.17 -13.37 27.18
N HIS A 420 -8.03 -12.57 26.55
CA HIS A 420 -7.88 -11.12 26.44
C HIS A 420 -8.74 -10.47 27.53
N LEU A 421 -8.08 -9.81 28.48
CA LEU A 421 -8.70 -9.05 29.56
C LEU A 421 -8.64 -7.56 29.19
N ARG A 422 -9.78 -6.86 29.28
CA ARG A 422 -9.83 -5.42 28.93
C ARG A 422 -10.81 -4.60 29.76
N CYS A 423 -10.37 -3.41 30.17
CA CYS A 423 -11.19 -2.46 30.92
C CYS A 423 -11.00 -1.04 30.38
N ASN A 424 -11.87 -0.11 30.76
CA ASN A 424 -11.75 1.30 30.39
C ASN A 424 -11.43 2.11 31.65
N LEU A 425 -10.49 3.04 31.55
CA LEU A 425 -10.01 3.85 32.68
C LEU A 425 -10.07 5.35 32.29
N ASP A 426 -11.02 6.10 32.85
CA ASP A 426 -11.26 7.53 32.57
C ASP A 426 -11.00 8.47 33.76
N ASP A 427 -10.44 7.93 34.85
CA ASP A 427 -10.15 8.62 36.12
C ASP A 427 -8.80 8.19 36.75
N ILE A 428 -7.87 7.69 35.92
CA ILE A 428 -6.52 7.28 36.29
C ILE A 428 -5.45 8.04 35.48
N THR A 429 -4.24 8.17 36.03
CA THR A 429 -3.07 8.76 35.33
C THR A 429 -2.29 7.73 34.51
N ALA A 430 -1.67 8.16 33.41
CA ALA A 430 -0.82 7.31 32.57
C ALA A 430 0.39 6.71 33.32
N GLU A 431 0.93 7.41 34.34
CA GLU A 431 2.02 6.90 35.18
C GLU A 431 1.64 5.60 35.91
N VAL A 432 0.43 5.56 36.48
CA VAL A 432 -0.10 4.36 37.16
C VAL A 432 -0.39 3.25 36.14
N ILE A 433 -0.92 3.56 34.95
CA ILE A 433 -1.11 2.56 33.90
C ILE A 433 0.24 1.95 33.47
N GLY A 434 1.29 2.78 33.33
CA GLY A 434 2.65 2.31 33.05
C GLY A 434 3.15 1.34 34.11
N HIS A 435 3.06 1.73 35.39
CA HIS A 435 3.46 0.89 36.51
C HIS A 435 2.68 -0.44 36.60
N VAL A 436 1.37 -0.43 36.35
CA VAL A 436 0.56 -1.66 36.30
C VAL A 436 0.92 -2.53 35.09
N SER A 437 1.33 -1.92 33.97
CA SER A 437 1.83 -2.65 32.80
C SER A 437 3.12 -3.39 33.10
N GLU A 438 4.07 -2.73 33.78
CA GLU A 438 5.31 -3.35 34.27
C GLU A 438 5.00 -4.54 35.19
N ILE A 439 4.16 -4.34 36.21
CA ILE A 439 3.75 -5.42 37.15
C ILE A 439 3.17 -6.61 36.40
N LEU A 440 2.31 -6.40 35.41
CA LEU A 440 1.67 -7.48 34.65
C LEU A 440 2.66 -8.23 33.74
N MET A 441 3.56 -7.51 33.07
CA MET A 441 4.59 -8.10 32.21
C MET A 441 5.61 -8.91 33.03
N ASP A 442 6.14 -8.35 34.12
CA ASP A 442 7.02 -9.07 35.06
C ASP A 442 6.31 -10.27 35.71
N SER A 443 5.01 -10.16 35.92
CA SER A 443 4.15 -11.24 36.40
C SER A 443 3.79 -12.29 35.33
N GLY A 444 4.33 -12.18 34.11
CA GLY A 444 4.21 -13.19 33.06
C GLY A 444 3.01 -13.04 32.11
N ALA A 445 2.47 -11.84 31.93
CA ALA A 445 1.54 -11.56 30.84
C ALA A 445 2.21 -11.86 29.47
N LEU A 446 1.40 -12.22 28.47
CA LEU A 446 1.90 -12.49 27.11
C LEU A 446 2.04 -11.21 26.30
N ASP A 447 1.18 -10.23 26.56
CA ASP A 447 1.23 -8.87 26.04
C ASP A 447 0.40 -7.94 26.93
N VAL A 448 0.76 -6.65 26.99
CA VAL A 448 0.02 -5.60 27.72
C VAL A 448 0.12 -4.29 26.93
N TRP A 449 -1.02 -3.69 26.61
CA TRP A 449 -1.07 -2.45 25.83
C TRP A 449 -2.22 -1.53 26.25
N THR A 450 -2.20 -0.31 25.73
CA THR A 450 -3.26 0.69 25.91
C THR A 450 -3.77 1.17 24.56
N THR A 451 -5.07 1.43 24.49
CA THR A 451 -5.72 2.10 23.36
C THR A 451 -6.31 3.42 23.85
N GLY A 452 -5.94 4.54 23.25
CA GLY A 452 -6.55 5.84 23.58
C GLY A 452 -8.01 5.88 23.15
N ILE A 453 -8.92 6.23 24.06
CA ILE A 453 -10.36 6.26 23.81
C ILE A 453 -11.00 7.53 24.39
N THR A 454 -12.17 7.91 23.88
CA THR A 454 -13.01 8.95 24.49
C THR A 454 -14.22 8.29 25.17
N MET A 455 -14.44 8.61 26.44
CA MET A 455 -15.59 8.14 27.22
C MET A 455 -16.61 9.25 27.46
N LYS A 456 -17.80 8.84 27.94
CA LYS A 456 -18.94 9.72 28.29
C LYS A 456 -18.48 10.95 29.08
N LYS A 457 -19.14 12.09 28.84
CA LYS A 457 -18.73 13.43 29.33
C LYS A 457 -17.38 13.91 28.75
N SER A 458 -17.04 13.47 27.52
CA SER A 458 -15.84 13.85 26.77
C SER A 458 -14.53 13.62 27.55
N ARG A 459 -14.47 12.54 28.33
CA ARG A 459 -13.28 12.18 29.11
C ARG A 459 -12.28 11.46 28.21
N SER A 460 -11.07 11.99 28.10
CA SER A 460 -9.92 11.25 27.56
C SER A 460 -9.61 10.09 28.51
N ALA A 461 -9.47 8.89 27.97
CA ALA A 461 -9.41 7.65 28.72
C ALA A 461 -8.57 6.60 27.97
N PHE A 462 -8.29 5.47 28.62
CA PHE A 462 -7.58 4.34 28.00
C PHE A 462 -8.44 3.07 28.07
N GLU A 463 -8.54 2.30 26.99
CA GLU A 463 -8.83 0.87 27.10
C GLU A 463 -7.50 0.19 27.45
N PHE A 464 -7.42 -0.37 28.65
CA PHE A 464 -6.26 -1.09 29.15
C PHE A 464 -6.44 -2.58 28.89
N ASN A 465 -5.49 -3.18 28.20
CA ASN A 465 -5.61 -4.47 27.55
C ASN A 465 -4.46 -5.40 27.99
N VAL A 466 -4.80 -6.65 28.33
CA VAL A 466 -3.87 -7.69 28.79
C VAL A 466 -4.17 -8.98 28.03
N LEU A 467 -3.16 -9.56 27.38
CA LEU A 467 -3.25 -10.90 26.80
C LEU A 467 -2.53 -11.89 27.72
N CYS A 468 -3.21 -12.95 28.13
CA CYS A 468 -2.67 -13.97 29.02
C CYS A 468 -3.12 -15.38 28.66
N LYS A 469 -2.53 -16.38 29.31
CA LYS A 469 -3.10 -17.74 29.28
C LYS A 469 -4.42 -17.78 30.05
N GLU A 470 -5.24 -18.80 29.79
CA GLU A 470 -6.49 -19.02 30.53
C GLU A 470 -6.21 -19.30 32.03
N GLU A 471 -5.11 -19.99 32.36
CA GLU A 471 -4.69 -20.30 33.75
C GLU A 471 -4.26 -19.08 34.58
N ASP A 472 -3.85 -17.99 33.93
CA ASP A 472 -3.38 -16.75 34.58
C ASP A 472 -4.49 -15.70 34.78
N GLY A 473 -5.65 -15.87 34.14
CA GLY A 473 -6.69 -14.85 34.04
C GLY A 473 -7.14 -14.29 35.39
N THR A 474 -7.46 -15.15 36.36
CA THR A 474 -7.88 -14.75 37.71
C THR A 474 -6.83 -13.91 38.44
N ARG A 475 -5.54 -14.22 38.23
CA ARG A 475 -4.40 -13.55 38.87
C ARG A 475 -4.20 -12.15 38.30
N PHE A 476 -4.34 -11.98 36.99
CA PHE A 476 -4.25 -10.65 36.36
C PHE A 476 -5.49 -9.81 36.56
N LEU A 477 -6.69 -10.40 36.65
CA LEU A 477 -7.88 -9.71 37.11
C LEU A 477 -7.68 -9.10 38.52
N GLU A 478 -7.11 -9.86 39.45
CA GLU A 478 -6.77 -9.34 40.78
C GLU A 478 -5.77 -8.18 40.73
N VAL A 479 -4.72 -8.25 39.88
CA VAL A 479 -3.78 -7.13 39.69
C VAL A 479 -4.49 -5.90 39.12
N MET A 480 -5.37 -6.07 38.13
CA MET A 480 -6.13 -4.96 37.52
C MET A 480 -7.09 -4.31 38.54
N PHE A 481 -7.83 -5.09 39.32
CA PHE A 481 -8.76 -4.56 40.34
C PHE A 481 -8.06 -3.94 41.56
N ARG A 482 -6.84 -4.38 41.91
CA ARG A 482 -6.07 -3.81 43.03
C ARG A 482 -5.36 -2.50 42.70
N ASN A 483 -4.95 -2.32 41.44
CA ASN A 483 -4.03 -1.23 41.06
C ASN A 483 -4.60 -0.26 40.00
N THR A 484 -5.82 -0.48 39.51
CA THR A 484 -6.53 0.46 38.64
C THR A 484 -7.87 0.88 39.25
N THR A 485 -8.48 1.93 38.69
CA THR A 485 -9.79 2.43 39.13
C THR A 485 -10.99 1.61 38.61
N THR A 486 -10.77 0.55 37.82
CA THR A 486 -11.89 -0.14 37.16
C THR A 486 -12.78 -0.90 38.15
N LEU A 487 -14.09 -0.76 37.96
CA LEU A 487 -15.11 -1.57 38.61
C LEU A 487 -15.45 -2.87 37.83
N GLY A 488 -14.85 -3.08 36.66
CA GLY A 488 -15.10 -4.26 35.84
C GLY A 488 -14.08 -4.48 34.72
N VAL A 489 -13.80 -5.74 34.42
CA VAL A 489 -12.94 -6.15 33.30
C VAL A 489 -13.75 -7.10 32.41
N ARG A 490 -13.70 -6.90 31.10
CA ARG A 490 -14.26 -7.80 30.10
C ARG A 490 -13.22 -8.87 29.79
N CYS A 491 -13.65 -10.14 29.75
CA CYS A 491 -12.78 -11.28 29.47
C CYS A 491 -13.25 -11.99 28.20
N GLU A 492 -12.35 -12.21 27.25
CA GLU A 492 -12.67 -12.78 25.94
C GLU A 492 -11.67 -13.90 25.60
N SER A 493 -12.17 -15.12 25.34
CA SER A 493 -11.32 -16.27 24.96
C SER A 493 -10.91 -16.17 23.49
N VAL A 494 -9.64 -15.91 23.23
CA VAL A 494 -9.09 -15.75 21.88
C VAL A 494 -8.23 -16.95 21.48
N LYS A 495 -8.34 -17.37 20.21
CA LYS A 495 -7.54 -18.48 19.66
C LYS A 495 -6.33 -17.94 18.92
N ARG A 496 -5.12 -18.30 19.36
CA ARG A 496 -3.87 -17.96 18.70
C ARG A 496 -3.30 -19.17 17.95
N ALA A 497 -3.00 -18.98 16.68
CA ALA A 497 -2.03 -19.79 15.94
C ALA A 497 -0.63 -19.13 16.08
N ALA A 498 0.41 -19.90 16.35
CA ALA A 498 1.77 -19.38 16.51
C ALA A 498 2.81 -20.35 15.94
N LEU A 499 3.79 -19.83 15.19
CA LEU A 499 4.93 -20.62 14.74
C LEU A 499 5.71 -21.18 15.95
N ARG A 500 6.26 -22.39 15.80
CA ARG A 500 7.22 -22.93 16.76
C ARG A 500 8.45 -22.04 16.77
N ARG A 501 8.95 -21.69 17.94
CA ARG A 501 10.12 -20.81 18.08
C ARG A 501 11.24 -21.48 18.84
N THR A 502 12.45 -21.43 18.28
CA THR A 502 13.69 -21.75 19.00
C THR A 502 14.53 -20.49 19.16
N PHE A 503 15.45 -20.53 20.12
CA PHE A 503 16.46 -19.49 20.31
C PHE A 503 17.83 -20.12 20.09
N GLN A 504 18.67 -19.47 19.30
CA GLN A 504 20.03 -19.89 19.01
C GLN A 504 20.98 -18.73 19.32
N GLU A 505 21.88 -18.92 20.28
CA GLU A 505 22.97 -17.98 20.53
C GLU A 505 23.98 -18.06 19.37
N VAL A 506 24.27 -16.93 18.73
CA VAL A 506 25.33 -16.82 17.72
C VAL A 506 26.36 -15.78 18.11
N ASP A 507 27.64 -16.12 17.97
CA ASP A 507 28.72 -15.13 18.05
C ASP A 507 28.83 -14.39 16.71
N THR A 508 28.45 -13.11 16.70
CA THR A 508 28.58 -12.24 15.53
C THR A 508 30.03 -11.90 15.20
N LYS A 509 30.96 -12.11 16.14
CA LYS A 509 32.36 -11.64 16.14
C LYS A 509 32.50 -10.11 16.12
N LEU A 510 31.42 -9.38 16.45
CA LEU A 510 31.39 -7.92 16.53
C LEU A 510 31.32 -7.50 18.00
N GLY A 511 32.33 -6.75 18.46
CA GLY A 511 32.49 -6.34 19.87
C GLY A 511 33.67 -7.01 20.57
N GLU A 512 34.12 -6.43 21.69
CA GLU A 512 35.28 -6.93 22.42
C GLU A 512 34.99 -8.22 23.20
N LYS A 513 35.96 -9.16 23.19
CA LYS A 513 36.08 -10.34 24.08
C LYS A 513 34.76 -10.95 24.58
N GLY A 514 33.92 -11.42 23.66
CA GLY A 514 32.69 -12.18 23.96
C GLY A 514 31.42 -11.35 24.15
N SER A 515 31.49 -10.01 24.04
CA SER A 515 30.30 -9.16 24.03
C SER A 515 29.38 -9.37 22.80
N GLY A 516 29.93 -9.91 21.70
CA GLY A 516 29.28 -10.08 20.39
C GLY A 516 28.28 -11.24 20.26
N VAL A 517 27.94 -11.93 21.34
CA VAL A 517 26.93 -13.00 21.34
C VAL A 517 25.52 -12.40 21.27
N VAL A 518 24.71 -12.93 20.35
CA VAL A 518 23.33 -12.52 20.09
C VAL A 518 22.42 -13.74 20.05
N SER A 519 21.47 -13.82 20.97
CA SER A 519 20.31 -14.71 20.83
C SER A 519 19.51 -14.38 19.58
N VAL A 520 19.28 -15.37 18.72
CA VAL A 520 18.46 -15.25 17.51
C VAL A 520 17.23 -16.14 17.62
N LYS A 521 16.06 -15.53 17.46
CA LYS A 521 14.73 -16.14 17.53
C LYS A 521 14.36 -16.64 16.14
N ILE A 522 14.26 -17.95 15.99
CA ILE A 522 13.94 -18.63 14.73
C ILE A 522 12.51 -19.15 14.81
N GLY A 523 11.64 -18.68 13.92
CA GLY A 523 10.25 -19.15 13.81
C GLY A 523 10.11 -20.15 12.67
N TRP A 524 9.61 -21.34 12.99
CA TRP A 524 9.55 -22.51 12.12
C TRP A 524 8.12 -22.77 11.65
N LEU A 525 7.97 -23.04 10.35
CA LEU A 525 6.76 -23.55 9.72
C LEU A 525 7.02 -24.99 9.27
N GLY A 526 6.65 -25.95 10.12
CA GLY A 526 7.09 -27.33 9.94
C GLY A 526 8.60 -27.45 10.18
N GLU A 527 9.35 -27.80 9.13
CA GLU A 527 10.83 -27.85 9.16
C GLU A 527 11.49 -26.60 8.53
N ASP A 528 10.71 -25.68 7.94
CA ASP A 528 11.23 -24.49 7.28
C ASP A 528 11.43 -23.32 8.27
N ALA A 529 12.65 -22.77 8.33
CA ALA A 529 13.01 -21.60 9.11
C ALA A 529 12.52 -20.29 8.44
N VAL A 530 11.21 -20.04 8.47
CA VAL A 530 10.56 -18.93 7.75
C VAL A 530 10.82 -17.53 8.34
N THR A 531 11.27 -17.42 9.59
CA THR A 531 11.62 -16.13 10.21
C THR A 531 12.88 -16.22 11.07
N ILE A 532 13.77 -15.23 10.95
CA ILE A 532 15.03 -15.14 11.71
C ILE A 532 15.16 -13.71 12.28
N HIS A 533 14.98 -13.58 13.59
CA HIS A 533 14.97 -12.31 14.31
C HIS A 533 16.03 -12.29 15.43
N PRO A 534 17.18 -11.62 15.21
CA PRO A 534 18.14 -11.32 16.27
C PRO A 534 17.50 -10.49 17.38
N GLU A 535 17.80 -10.78 18.64
CA GLU A 535 17.24 -10.00 19.75
C GLU A 535 17.78 -8.57 19.77
N PHE A 536 16.85 -7.61 19.80
CA PHE A 536 17.15 -6.21 19.52
C PHE A 536 18.07 -5.59 20.58
N GLU A 537 17.83 -5.83 21.87
CA GLU A 537 18.66 -5.28 22.95
C GLU A 537 20.09 -5.85 22.92
N HIS A 538 20.30 -7.08 22.45
CA HIS A 538 21.65 -7.62 22.22
C HIS A 538 22.36 -6.88 21.07
N CYS A 539 21.68 -6.72 19.94
CA CYS A 539 22.24 -6.00 18.78
C CYS A 539 22.51 -4.51 19.09
N LYS A 540 21.63 -3.87 19.86
CA LYS A 540 21.71 -2.50 20.35
C LYS A 540 22.86 -2.30 21.34
N ARG A 541 23.06 -3.23 22.29
CA ARG A 541 24.21 -3.26 23.19
C ARG A 541 25.52 -3.32 22.39
N ILE A 542 25.66 -4.32 21.52
CA ILE A 542 26.85 -4.47 20.66
C ILE A 542 27.08 -3.24 19.78
N SER A 543 26.02 -2.68 19.18
CA SER A 543 26.09 -1.48 18.33
C SER A 543 26.61 -0.27 19.12
N LYS A 544 26.15 -0.07 20.36
CA LYS A 544 26.62 0.98 21.26
C LYS A 544 28.07 0.76 21.70
N ASP A 545 28.41 -0.47 22.09
CA ASP A 545 29.72 -0.81 22.68
C ASP A 545 30.84 -0.84 21.62
N SER A 546 30.52 -1.13 20.35
CA SER A 546 31.50 -1.21 19.24
C SER A 546 31.45 -0.04 18.25
N GLY A 547 30.43 0.82 18.32
CA GLY A 547 30.18 1.88 17.34
C GLY A 547 29.67 1.38 15.97
N ILE A 548 29.48 0.07 15.79
CA ILE A 548 29.02 -0.53 14.53
C ILE A 548 27.52 -0.26 14.37
N PRO A 549 27.01 0.18 13.19
CA PRO A 549 25.59 0.41 12.97
C PRO A 549 24.74 -0.84 13.24
N ILE A 550 23.65 -0.70 14.02
CA ILE A 550 22.83 -1.83 14.48
C ILE A 550 22.34 -2.77 13.37
N LYS A 551 22.06 -2.25 12.16
CA LYS A 551 21.71 -3.06 10.98
C LYS A 551 22.79 -4.10 10.65
N VAL A 552 24.06 -3.69 10.64
CA VAL A 552 25.21 -4.58 10.38
C VAL A 552 25.33 -5.66 11.46
N VAL A 553 25.03 -5.33 12.72
CA VAL A 553 25.02 -6.30 13.82
C VAL A 553 23.90 -7.33 13.66
N MET A 554 22.69 -6.89 13.28
CA MET A 554 21.56 -7.77 13.01
C MET A 554 21.80 -8.67 11.79
N ASP A 555 22.37 -8.13 10.72
CA ASP A 555 22.69 -8.88 9.50
C ASP A 555 23.81 -9.90 9.73
N ALA A 556 24.82 -9.56 10.55
CA ALA A 556 25.86 -10.52 10.99
C ALA A 556 25.26 -11.67 11.82
N ALA A 557 24.34 -11.38 12.75
CA ALA A 557 23.64 -12.39 13.54
C ALA A 557 22.77 -13.30 12.66
N ARG A 558 21.97 -12.74 11.74
CA ARG A 558 21.19 -13.51 10.75
C ARG A 558 22.07 -14.42 9.91
N THR A 559 23.18 -13.87 9.39
CA THR A 559 24.13 -14.61 8.55
C THR A 559 24.84 -15.74 9.31
N GLN A 560 24.92 -15.68 10.64
CA GLN A 560 25.54 -16.74 11.45
C GLN A 560 24.57 -17.88 11.85
N VAL A 561 23.25 -17.70 11.65
CA VAL A 561 22.25 -18.79 11.70
C VAL A 561 22.16 -19.55 10.37
N LEU A 562 22.53 -18.90 9.26
CA LEU A 562 22.47 -19.46 7.89
C LEU A 562 23.76 -20.21 7.46
N LYS A 563 24.55 -20.74 8.41
CA LYS A 563 25.82 -21.46 8.18
C LYS A 563 25.85 -22.79 8.93
#